data_AF-A0A7C7NR37-F1
#
_entry.id   AF-A0A7C7NR37-F1
#
_cell.length_a   1.000
_cell.length_b   1.000
_cell.length_c   1.000
_cell.angle_alpha   90.00
_cell.angle_beta   90.00
_cell.angle_gamma   90.00
#
_symmetry.space_group_name_H-M   'P 1'
#
loop_
_entity.id
_entity.type
_entity.pdbx_description
1 polymer ?
#
loop_
_entity_poly.entity_id
_entity_poly.type
_entity_poly.pdbx_seq_one_letter_code
_entity_poly.pdbx_strand_id
1 'polypeptide(L)' 'MRLFVGLNLPKKERQRIHRVIRILQEEDFPVRWIDLDDFHVTMKFLGEVT' A
#
# COMPACT_ATOMS: atom_id res chain seq x y z
N MET A 1 0.61 -5.25 -19.71
CA MET A 1 0.58 -4.22 -18.64
C MET A 1 -0.28 -4.75 -17.50
N ARG A 2 0.24 -4.83 -16.27
CA ARG A 2 -0.54 -5.30 -15.12
C ARG A 2 -1.43 -4.18 -14.58
N LEU A 3 -2.75 -4.35 -14.63
CA LEU A 3 -3.72 -3.32 -14.28
C LEU A 3 -4.62 -3.71 -13.10
N PHE A 4 -5.08 -2.69 -12.37
CA PHE A 4 -6.07 -2.79 -11.32
C PHE A 4 -6.80 -1.46 -11.15
N VAL A 5 -7.96 -1.50 -10.48
CA VAL A 5 -8.69 -0.32 -10.01
C VAL A 5 -8.48 -0.21 -8.51
N GLY A 6 -7.86 0.88 -8.07
CA GLY A 6 -7.57 1.19 -6.67
C GLY A 6 -8.38 2.37 -6.15
N LEU A 7 -8.80 2.29 -4.89
CA LEU A 7 -9.29 3.43 -4.12
C LEU A 7 -8.14 3.99 -3.27
N ASN A 8 -7.79 5.24 -3.51
CA ASN A 8 -6.78 5.93 -2.72
C ASN A 8 -7.30 6.22 -1.31
N LEU A 9 -6.42 6.07 -0.32
CA LEU A 9 -6.70 6.53 1.04
C LEU A 9 -6.53 8.05 1.11
N PRO A 10 -7.38 8.77 1.87
CA PRO A 10 -7.13 10.17 2.11
C PRO A 10 -5.81 10.35 2.88
N LYS A 11 -5.16 11.50 2.67
CA LYS A 11 -3.78 11.75 3.11
C LYS A 11 -3.59 11.52 4.61
N LYS A 12 -4.58 11.92 5.42
CA LYS A 12 -4.54 11.81 6.89
C LYS A 12 -4.49 10.35 7.35
N GLU A 13 -5.28 9.50 6.72
CA GLU A 13 -5.41 8.07 6.99
C GLU A 13 -4.14 7.35 6.57
N ARG A 14 -3.61 7.70 5.38
CA ARG A 14 -2.33 7.18 4.87
C ARG A 14 -1.19 7.44 5.85
N GLN A 15 -1.06 8.68 6.32
CA GLN A 15 -0.06 9.08 7.32
C GLN A 15 -0.26 8.37 8.66
N ARG A 16 -1.51 8.17 9.09
CA ARG A 16 -1.81 7.43 10.33
C ARG A 16 -1.32 5.98 10.25
N ILE A 17 -1.62 5.28 9.14
CA ILE A 17 -1.18 3.90 8.93
C ILE A 17 0.35 3.81 8.88
N HIS A 18 0.99 4.70 8.12
CA HIS A 18 2.45 4.71 7.99
C HIS A 18 3.18 4.90 9.33
N ARG A 19 2.65 5.76 10.23
CA ARG A 19 3.21 5.92 11.58
C ARG A 19 3.13 4.65 12.43
N VAL A 20 2.07 3.85 12.28
CA VAL A 20 1.94 2.58 13.01
C VAL A 20 2.86 1.52 12.41
N ILE A 21 2.95 1.45 11.07
CA ILE A 21 3.82 0.51 10.36
C ILE A 21 5.30 0.77 10.68
N ARG A 22 5.71 2.04 10.87
CA ARG A 22 7.09 2.40 11.26
C ARG A 22 7.59 1.63 12.48
N ILE A 23 6.73 1.39 13.47
CA ILE A 23 7.07 0.62 14.67
C ILE A 23 7.42 -0.84 14.30
N LEU A 24 6.68 -1.42 13.34
CA LEU A 24 6.94 -2.77 12.86
C LEU A 24 8.14 -2.84 11.91
N GLN A 25 8.47 -1.75 11.22
CA GLN A 25 9.66 -1.64 10.36
C GLN A 25 10.98 -1.62 11.15
N GLU A 26 10.94 -1.24 12.43
CA GLU A 26 12.09 -1.26 13.32
C GLU A 26 12.47 -2.68 13.76
N GLU A 27 11.59 -3.65 13.55
CA GLU A 27 11.80 -5.08 13.81
C GLU A 27 12.32 -5.81 12.55
N ASP A 28 13.02 -6.94 12.75
CA ASP A 28 13.61 -7.74 11.67
C ASP A 28 12.60 -8.69 11.00
N PHE A 29 11.51 -8.15 10.48
CA PHE A 29 10.55 -8.95 9.70
C PHE A 29 11.07 -9.18 8.27
N PRO A 30 11.02 -10.42 7.74
CA PRO A 30 11.47 -10.74 6.39
C PRO A 30 10.43 -10.35 5.33
N VAL A 31 9.98 -9.09 5.34
CA VAL A 31 8.92 -8.57 4.46
C VAL A 31 9.42 -7.37 3.66
N ARG A 32 8.83 -7.19 2.46
CA ARG A 32 9.04 -5.97 1.68
C ARG A 32 7.98 -4.94 2.05
N TRP A 33 8.39 -3.88 2.74
CA TRP A 33 7.54 -2.73 3.02
C TRP A 33 7.23 -1.95 1.73
N ILE A 34 6.05 -1.34 1.68
CA ILE A 34 5.64 -0.48 0.56
C ILE A 34 5.64 0.99 1.01
N ASP A 35 5.86 1.90 0.08
CA ASP A 35 5.93 3.32 0.37
C ASP A 35 4.54 3.93 0.67
N LEU A 36 4.54 5.08 1.33
CA LEU A 36 3.33 5.79 1.71
C LEU A 36 2.41 6.03 0.49
N ASP A 37 2.98 6.34 -0.66
CA ASP A 37 2.20 6.68 -1.87
C ASP A 37 1.60 5.44 -2.56
N ASP A 38 2.05 4.25 -2.21
CA ASP A 38 1.52 2.98 -2.71
C ASP A 38 0.32 2.47 -1.90
N PHE A 39 -0.08 3.16 -0.83
CA PHE A 39 -1.24 2.74 -0.03
C PHE A 39 -2.55 3.01 -0.77
N HIS A 40 -3.27 1.93 -1.07
CA HIS A 40 -4.59 1.95 -1.68
C HIS A 40 -5.37 0.69 -1.27
N VAL A 41 -6.68 0.73 -1.47
CA VAL A 41 -7.53 -0.46 -1.42
C VAL A 41 -7.75 -0.92 -2.87
N THR A 42 -7.24 -2.10 -3.23
CA THR A 42 -7.54 -2.69 -4.53
C THR A 42 -9.00 -3.12 -4.56
N MET A 43 -9.78 -2.55 -5.47
CA MET A 43 -11.19 -2.87 -5.67
C MET A 43 -11.37 -4.02 -6.65
N LYS A 44 -10.65 -3.96 -7.78
CA LYS A 44 -10.70 -4.99 -8.81
C LYS A 44 -9.33 -5.14 -9.46
N PHE A 45 -8.81 -6.36 -9.47
CA PHE A 45 -7.62 -6.72 -10.20
C PHE A 45 -7.99 -7.12 -11.64
N LEU A 46 -7.29 -6.58 -12.63
CA LEU A 46 -7.58 -6.80 -14.06
C LEU A 46 -6.55 -7.72 -14.73
N GLY A 47 -5.45 -8.04 -14.05
CA GLY A 47 -4.42 -8.91 -14.62
C GLY A 47 -3.53 -8.21 -15.64
N GLU A 48 -2.90 -9.00 -16.50
CA GLU A 48 -2.20 -8.51 -17.68
C GLU A 48 -3.21 -8.11 -18.75
N VAL A 49 -3.14 -6.87 -19.19
CA VAL A 49 -3.88 -6.34 -20.33
C VAL A 49 -2.88 -6.06 -21.44
N THR A 50 -3.18 -6.56 -22.65
CA THR A 50 -2.32 -6.50 -23.84
C THR A 50 -2.82 -5.42 -24.79
#